data_AF-A0A7C1KFK6-F1
#
_entry.id   AF-A0A7C1KFK6-F1
#
_cell.length_a   1.000
_cell.length_b   1.000
_cell.length_c   1.000
_cell.angle_alpha   90.00
_cell.angle_beta   90.00
_cell.angle_gamma   90.00
#
_symmetry.space_group_name_H-M   'P 1'
#
loop_
_entity.id
_entity.type
_entity.pdbx_description
1 polymer ?
#
loop_
_entity_poly.entity_id
_entity_poly.type
_entity_poly.pdbx_seq_one_letter_code
_entity_poly.pdbx_strand_id
1 'polypeptide(L)' 'MAARFQLVTPYPPAGDQPKAIRELCENFDRGCPFQVLLGATGTGKTFTAAHVIAH' A
#
# COMPACT_ATOMS: atom_id res chain seq x y z
N MET A 1 -10.84 16.60 14.04
CA MET A 1 -9.64 16.12 13.33
C MET A 1 -9.72 14.61 13.27
N ALA A 2 -9.71 14.00 12.08
CA ALA A 2 -9.79 12.55 11.98
C ALA A 2 -8.49 11.91 12.54
N ALA A 3 -8.61 10.78 13.23
CA ALA A 3 -7.45 10.06 13.74
C ALA A 3 -6.62 9.50 12.58
N ARG A 4 -5.28 9.53 12.71
CA ARG A 4 -4.37 8.91 11.74
C ARG A 4 -4.55 7.38 11.78
N PHE A 5 -4.56 6.74 10.61
CA PHE A 5 -4.57 5.28 10.53
C PHE A 5 -3.26 4.71 11.08
N GLN A 6 -3.34 3.75 12.00
CA GLN A 6 -2.18 3.07 12.59
C GLN A 6 -2.17 1.61 12.17
N LEU A 7 -1.27 1.26 11.24
CA LEU A 7 -1.09 -0.12 10.82
C LEU A 7 -0.20 -0.87 11.81
N VAL A 8 -0.74 -1.92 12.43
CA VAL A 8 0.00 -2.80 13.36
C VAL A 8 0.27 -4.13 12.66
N THR A 9 1.54 -4.50 12.57
CA THR A 9 1.98 -5.74 11.94
C THR A 9 3.30 -6.21 12.56
N PRO A 10 3.49 -7.53 12.76
CA PRO A 10 4.77 -8.08 13.20
C PRO A 10 5.79 -8.22 12.05
N TYR A 11 5.37 -8.03 10.79
CA TYR A 11 6.21 -8.22 9.60
C TYR A 11 6.35 -6.90 8.83
N PRO A 12 7.56 -6.58 8.33
CA PRO A 12 7.73 -5.49 7.36
C PRO A 12 7.29 -5.93 5.95
N PRO A 13 6.98 -4.97 5.05
CA PRO A 13 6.83 -5.27 3.62
C PRO A 13 8.04 -6.00 3.04
N ALA A 14 7.80 -6.99 2.19
CA ALA A 14 8.83 -7.84 1.61
C ALA A 14 8.60 -8.11 0.11
N GLY A 15 9.62 -8.62 -0.58
CA GLY A 15 9.56 -8.87 -2.02
C GLY A 15 9.24 -7.59 -2.80
N ASP A 16 8.24 -7.64 -3.67
CA ASP A 16 7.82 -6.48 -4.47
C ASP A 16 6.88 -5.50 -3.73
N GLN A 17 6.44 -5.83 -2.51
CA GLN A 17 5.51 -5.00 -1.75
C GLN A 17 6.03 -3.57 -1.51
N PRO A 18 7.31 -3.34 -1.09
CA PRO A 18 7.82 -1.98 -0.88
C PRO A 18 7.77 -1.11 -2.14
N LYS A 19 8.01 -1.71 -3.31
CA LYS A 19 7.94 -1.01 -4.59
C LYS A 19 6.49 -0.67 -4.93
N ALA A 20 5.59 -1.64 -4.83
CA ALA A 20 4.17 -1.44 -5.11
C ALA A 20 3.52 -0.39 -4.19
N ILE A 21 3.83 -0.42 -2.89
CA ILE A 21 3.35 0.59 -1.93
C ILE A 21 3.80 1.99 -2.36
N ARG A 22 5.10 2.15 -2.64
CA ARG A 22 5.68 3.44 -3.04
C ARG A 22 5.02 3.99 -4.30
N GLU A 23 4.91 3.18 -5.36
CA GLU A 23 4.30 3.61 -6.62
C GLU A 23 2.84 4.02 -6.44
N LEU A 24 2.07 3.26 -5.64
CA LEU A 24 0.67 3.56 -5.36
C LEU A 24 0.50 4.87 -4.57
N CYS A 25 1.37 5.11 -3.58
CA CYS A 25 1.36 6.33 -2.77
C CYS A 25 1.80 7.55 -3.59
N GLU A 26 2.89 7.44 -4.37
CA GLU A 26 3.36 8.53 -5.23
C GLU A 26 2.31 8.93 -6.27
N ASN A 27 1.63 7.95 -6.87
CA ASN A 27 0.52 8.22 -7.78
C ASN A 27 -0.69 8.84 -7.08
N PHE A 28 -0.98 8.43 -5.84
CA PHE A 28 -2.05 9.03 -5.03
C PHE A 28 -1.74 10.51 -4.75
N ASP A 29 -0.50 10.81 -4.32
CA ASP A 29 -0.04 12.17 -4.05
C ASP A 29 -0.04 13.04 -5.31
N ARG A 30 0.16 12.44 -6.48
CA ARG A 30 0.04 13.11 -7.80
C ARG A 30 -1.40 13.30 -8.27
N GLY A 31 -2.40 12.83 -7.52
CA GLY A 31 -3.82 12.94 -7.88
C GLY A 31 -4.25 11.99 -9.00
N CYS A 32 -3.54 10.87 -9.19
CA CYS A 32 -3.92 9.87 -10.18
C CYS A 32 -5.25 9.20 -9.79
N PRO A 33 -6.34 9.37 -10.58
CA PRO A 33 -7.67 8.93 -10.16
C PRO A 33 -7.89 7.41 -10.26
N PHE A 34 -7.09 6.73 -11.10
CA PHE A 34 -7.23 5.30 -11.34
C PHE A 34 -5.87 4.60 -11.26
N GLN A 35 -5.80 3.57 -10.42
CA GLN A 35 -4.59 2.78 -10.22
C GLN A 35 -4.94 1.29 -10.11
N VAL A 36 -4.05 0.42 -10.57
CA VAL A 36 -4.24 -1.04 -10.54
C VAL A 36 -3.06 -1.68 -9.84
N LEU A 37 -3.32 -2.38 -8.74
CA LEU A 37 -2.34 -3.26 -8.10
C LEU A 37 -2.41 -4.66 -8.73
N LEU A 38 -1.55 -4.93 -9.71
CA LEU A 38 -1.44 -6.26 -10.32
C LEU A 38 -0.59 -7.17 -9.42
N GLY A 39 -1.25 -7.91 -8.52
CA GLY A 39 -0.58 -8.86 -7.64
C GLY A 39 -1.03 -10.30 -7.87
N ALA A 40 -0.06 -11.23 -7.97
CA ALA A 40 -0.35 -12.67 -8.02
C ALA A 40 -1.07 -13.18 -6.76
N THR A 41 -1.64 -14.38 -6.81
CA THR A 41 -2.27 -15.01 -5.65
C THR A 41 -1.20 -15.31 -4.58
N GLY A 42 -1.51 -15.05 -3.31
CA GLY A 42 -0.60 -15.30 -2.19
C GLY A 42 0.46 -14.22 -1.93
N THR A 43 0.55 -13.16 -2.74
CA THR A 43 1.57 -12.10 -2.55
C THR A 43 1.23 -11.05 -1.47
N GLY A 44 0.11 -11.23 -0.76
CA GLY A 44 -0.29 -10.32 0.32
C GLY A 44 -0.88 -8.98 -0.16
N LYS A 45 -1.70 -8.96 -1.22
CA LYS A 45 -2.34 -7.73 -1.74
C LYS A 45 -3.07 -6.89 -0.66
N THR A 46 -3.74 -7.52 0.30
CA THR A 46 -4.39 -6.83 1.42
C THR A 46 -3.38 -6.09 2.29
N PHE A 47 -2.22 -6.70 2.55
CA PHE A 47 -1.15 -6.11 3.33
C PHE A 47 -0.54 -4.90 2.61
N THR A 48 -0.30 -5.01 1.31
CA THR A 48 0.11 -3.89 0.45
C THR A 48 -0.88 -2.73 0.51
N ALA A 49 -2.18 -2.99 0.35
CA ALA A 49 -3.21 -1.95 0.39
C ALA A 49 -3.33 -1.28 1.77
N ALA A 50 -3.19 -2.06 2.86
CA ALA A 50 -3.19 -1.50 4.22
C ALA A 50 -2.04 -0.53 4.46
N HIS A 51 -0.84 -0.83 3.91
CA HIS A 51 0.29 0.09 3.95
C HIS A 51 0.04 1.38 3.16
N VAL A 52 -0.65 1.30 2.02
CA VAL A 52 -1.04 2.49 1.23
C VAL A 52 -2.03 3.37 2.01
N ILE A 53 -2.99 2.78 2.72
CA ILE A 53 -3.95 3.53 3.55
C ILE A 53 -3.27 4.19 4.76
N ALA A 54 -2.16 3.61 5.25
CA ALA A 54 -1.41 4.10 6.40
C ALA A 54 -0.37 5.20 6.07
N HIS A 55 -0.09 5.44 4.78
CA HIS A 55 0.77 6.53 4.28
C HIS A 55 0.21 7.88 4.73
#